data_AF-A0A5M4AMW9-F1
#
_entry.id   AF-A0A5M4AMW9-F1
#
_cell.length_a   1.000
_cell.length_b   1.000
_cell.length_c   1.000
_cell.angle_alpha   90.00
_cell.angle_beta   90.00
_cell.angle_gamma   90.00
#
_symmetry.space_group_name_H-M   'P 1'
#
loop_
_entity.id
_entity.type
_entity.pdbx_description
1 polymer ?
#
loop_
_entity_poly.entity_id
_entity_poly.type
_entity_poly.pdbx_seq_one_letter_code
_entity_poly.pdbx_strand_id
1 'polypeptide(L)'
;MVSNISNALVKRHYGIRTERYKLVHFYYDIDEWELYDLKKDPEEMQNVYNNPAYQHVRDSLTVELRKIQRKYGDSDSLAEKILEHDKTMSNRFTNIY
;
A
#
# COMPACT_ATOMS: atom_id res chain seq x y z
N MET A 1 -2.42 20.74 30.34
CA MET A 1 -2.92 20.50 28.97
C MET A 1 -1.79 19.88 28.18
N VAL A 2 -1.80 18.56 27.98
CA VAL A 2 -0.88 17.90 27.07
C VAL A 2 -1.62 17.64 25.77
N SER A 3 -1.05 18.21 24.70
CA SER A 3 -1.46 18.05 23.31
C SER A 3 -1.38 16.57 22.92
N ASN A 4 -2.53 15.89 22.83
CA ASN A 4 -2.60 14.56 22.24
C ASN A 4 -2.37 14.69 20.73
N ILE A 5 -1.16 14.33 20.34
CA ILE A 5 -0.70 14.20 18.97
C ILE A 5 -1.71 13.35 18.20
N SER A 6 -2.28 13.94 17.16
CA SER A 6 -3.13 13.29 16.17
C SER A 6 -2.41 12.07 15.61
N ASN A 7 -2.84 10.89 16.04
CA ASN A 7 -2.49 9.63 15.42
C ASN A 7 -3.02 9.69 13.97
N ALA A 8 -2.14 10.00 13.01
CA ALA A 8 -2.53 10.09 11.62
C ALA A 8 -3.00 8.70 11.18
N LEU A 9 -4.30 8.55 10.96
CA LEU A 9 -4.97 7.33 10.46
C LEU A 9 -4.56 7.04 9.00
N VAL A 10 -3.27 7.02 8.70
CA VAL A 10 -2.74 6.65 7.39
C VAL A 10 -2.65 5.13 7.38
N LYS A 11 -3.58 4.50 6.66
CA LYS A 11 -3.52 3.05 6.41
C LYS A 11 -2.16 2.72 5.81
N ARG A 12 -1.52 1.67 6.32
CA ARG A 12 -0.24 1.23 5.77
C ARG A 12 -0.43 0.73 4.35
N HIS A 13 0.44 1.20 3.47
CA HIS A 13 0.41 0.85 2.07
C HIS A 13 1.82 0.83 1.51
N TYR A 14 2.01 0.08 0.44
CA TYR A 14 3.17 0.17 -0.42
C TYR A 14 2.71 0.36 -1.86
N GLY A 15 3.57 0.91 -2.71
CA GLY A 15 3.19 1.20 -4.09
C GLY A 15 4.35 1.68 -4.93
N ILE A 16 4.11 1.78 -6.23
CA ILE A 16 5.04 2.34 -7.20
C ILE A 16 4.35 3.48 -7.96
N ARG A 17 5.07 4.60 -8.11
CA ARG A 17 4.66 5.73 -8.94
C ARG A 17 5.63 5.90 -10.09
N THR A 18 5.09 5.89 -11.30
CA THR A 18 5.78 6.26 -12.53
C THR A 18 5.28 7.64 -12.99
N GLU A 19 5.80 8.16 -14.10
CA GLU A 19 5.32 9.42 -14.67
C GLU A 19 3.84 9.39 -15.05
N ARG A 20 3.34 8.23 -15.49
CA ARG A 20 1.97 8.08 -16.02
C ARG A 20 1.04 7.30 -15.11
N TYR A 21 1.56 6.37 -14.31
CA TYR A 21 0.73 5.45 -13.54
C TYR A 21 1.17 5.36 -12.09
N LYS A 22 0.19 5.16 -11.20
CA LYS A 22 0.42 4.90 -9.78
C LYS A 22 -0.31 3.60 -9.40
N LEU A 23 0.43 2.65 -8.83
CA LEU A 23 -0.09 1.40 -8.28
C LEU A 23 0.11 1.40 -6.78
N VAL A 24 -0.94 1.17 -6.00
CA VAL A 24 -0.91 1.15 -4.53
C VAL A 24 -1.59 -0.11 -4.01
N HIS A 25 -1.04 -0.67 -2.94
CA HIS A 25 -1.63 -1.77 -2.19
C HIS A 25 -1.74 -1.38 -0.72
N PHE A 26 -2.97 -1.39 -0.21
CA PHE A 26 -3.27 -1.22 1.22
C PHE A 26 -3.37 -2.62 1.84
N TYR A 27 -2.70 -2.84 2.98
CA TYR A 27 -2.51 -4.21 3.52
C TYR A 27 -2.79 -4.37 5.02
N TYR A 28 -3.11 -3.29 5.75
CA TYR A 28 -3.25 -3.35 7.21
C TYR A 28 -4.67 -3.69 7.66
N ASP A 29 -5.63 -2.82 7.33
CA ASP A 29 -7.06 -3.00 7.71
C ASP A 29 -7.92 -3.52 6.56
N ILE A 30 -7.42 -3.40 5.33
CA ILE A 30 -8.06 -3.80 4.06
C ILE A 30 -6.98 -4.40 3.17
N ASP A 31 -7.34 -5.38 2.34
CA ASP A 31 -6.50 -6.00 1.31
C ASP A 31 -7.00 -5.51 -0.06
N GLU A 32 -6.60 -4.29 -0.42
CA GLU A 32 -7.14 -3.58 -1.57
C GLU A 32 -6.04 -2.99 -2.46
N TRP A 33 -6.24 -3.15 -3.76
CA TRP A 33 -5.36 -2.62 -4.79
C TRP A 33 -6.00 -1.47 -5.55
N GLU A 34 -5.18 -0.45 -5.81
CA GLU A 34 -5.56 0.71 -6.60
C GLU A 34 -4.57 0.98 -7.73
N LEU A 35 -5.10 1.35 -8.90
CA LEU A 35 -4.30 1.76 -10.05
C LEU A 35 -4.91 3.04 -10.63
N TYR A 36 -4.08 4.06 -10.84
CA TYR A 36 -4.48 5.35 -11.41
C TYR A 36 -3.66 5.68 -12.67
N ASP A 37 -4.33 6.19 -13.71
CA ASP A 37 -3.69 6.77 -14.92
C ASP A 37 -3.57 8.28 -14.73
N LEU A 38 -2.44 8.72 -14.17
CA LEU A 38 -2.15 10.11 -13.80
C LEU A 38 -2.21 11.09 -14.98
N LYS A 39 -2.11 10.59 -16.21
CA LYS A 39 -2.25 11.42 -17.41
C LYS A 39 -3.72 11.69 -17.75
N LYS A 40 -4.60 10.72 -17.50
CA LYS A 40 -6.05 10.86 -17.74
C LYS A 40 -6.80 11.36 -16.52
N ASP A 41 -6.29 11.06 -15.34
CA ASP A 41 -6.87 11.35 -14.04
C ASP A 41 -5.77 11.87 -13.09
N PRO A 42 -5.35 13.14 -13.26
CA PRO A 42 -4.31 13.75 -12.42
C PRO A 42 -4.72 13.90 -10.96
N GLU A 43 -6.03 13.91 -10.69
CA GLU A 43 -6.61 14.04 -9.36
C GLU A 43 -6.80 12.68 -8.66
N GLU A 44 -6.43 11.56 -9.30
CA GLU A 44 -6.49 10.20 -8.73
C GLU A 44 -7.89 9.82 -8.22
N MET A 45 -8.93 10.24 -8.94
CA MET A 45 -10.34 10.04 -8.57
C MET A 45 -10.91 8.69 -9.03
N GLN A 46 -10.29 8.02 -10.00
CA GLN A 46 -10.78 6.79 -10.61
C GLN A 46 -9.79 5.62 -10.46
N ASN A 47 -10.12 4.68 -9.58
CA ASN A 47 -9.41 3.41 -9.49
C ASN A 47 -9.74 2.53 -10.71
N VAL A 48 -8.75 2.30 -11.57
CA VAL A 48 -8.84 1.46 -12.78
C VAL A 48 -8.24 0.07 -12.61
N TYR A 49 -7.91 -0.37 -11.39
CA TYR A 49 -7.23 -1.65 -11.14
C TYR A 49 -7.95 -2.87 -11.73
N ASN A 50 -9.29 -2.87 -11.68
CA ASN A 50 -10.14 -3.94 -12.20
C ASN A 50 -10.50 -3.80 -13.68
N ASN A 51 -10.07 -2.72 -14.34
CA ASN A 51 -10.38 -2.49 -15.74
C ASN A 51 -9.48 -3.37 -16.65
N PRO A 52 -10.05 -4.26 -17.48
CA PRO A 52 -9.26 -5.16 -18.35
C PRO A 52 -8.32 -4.41 -19.30
N ALA A 53 -8.67 -3.19 -19.71
CA ALA A 53 -7.82 -2.36 -20.58
C ALA A 53 -6.48 -1.99 -19.92
N TYR A 54 -6.39 -2.07 -18.60
CA TYR A 54 -5.21 -1.74 -17.81
C TYR A 54 -4.47 -2.98 -17.28
N GLN A 55 -4.88 -4.20 -17.66
CA GLN A 55 -4.27 -5.44 -17.19
C GLN A 55 -2.76 -5.48 -17.44
N HIS A 56 -2.32 -5.16 -18.66
CA HIS A 56 -0.89 -5.18 -18.99
C HIS A 56 -0.07 -4.16 -18.18
N VAL A 57 -0.67 -3.00 -17.89
CA VAL A 57 -0.04 -1.95 -17.06
C VAL A 57 0.09 -2.44 -15.62
N ARG A 58 -0.99 -2.99 -15.05
CA ARG A 58 -1.00 -3.57 -13.71
C ARG A 58 0.09 -4.63 -13.55
N ASP A 59 0.17 -5.56 -14.48
CA ASP A 59 1.12 -6.68 -14.41
C ASP A 59 2.57 -6.16 -14.51
N SER A 60 2.83 -5.22 -15.41
CA SER A 60 4.16 -4.59 -15.57
C SER A 60 4.60 -3.83 -14.31
N LEU A 61 3.73 -3.00 -13.75
CA LEU A 61 4.01 -2.25 -12.52
C LEU A 61 4.18 -3.17 -11.31
N THR A 62 3.45 -4.29 -11.26
CA THR A 62 3.59 -5.29 -10.19
C THR A 62 4.97 -5.97 -10.26
N VAL A 63 5.44 -6.29 -11.47
CA VAL A 63 6.79 -6.83 -11.67
C VAL A 63 7.86 -5.81 -11.24
N GLU A 64 7.67 -4.54 -11.59
CA GLU A 64 8.59 -3.46 -11.21
C GLU A 64 8.62 -3.22 -9.69
N LEU A 65 7.44 -3.16 -9.06
CA LEU A 65 7.29 -3.05 -7.60
C LEU A 65 8.05 -4.18 -6.89
N ARG A 66 7.89 -5.43 -7.33
CA ARG A 66 8.63 -6.58 -6.78
C ARG A 66 10.13 -6.48 -7.00
N LYS A 67 10.58 -5.91 -8.12
CA LYS A 67 12.01 -5.66 -8.36
C LYS A 67 12.56 -4.62 -7.40
N ILE A 68 11.80 -3.53 -7.16
CA ILE A 68 12.16 -2.47 -6.21
C ILE A 68 12.22 -3.02 -4.79
N GLN A 69 11.20 -3.76 -4.35
CA GLN A 69 11.17 -4.42 -3.04
C GLN A 69 12.42 -5.30 -2.83
N ARG A 70 12.72 -6.19 -3.79
CA ARG A 70 13.94 -7.01 -3.73
C ARG A 70 15.23 -6.18 -3.73
N LYS A 71 15.28 -5.10 -4.51
CA LYS A 71 16.48 -4.24 -4.64
C LYS A 71 16.81 -3.49 -3.36
N TYR A 72 15.80 -2.98 -2.66
CA TYR A 72 15.98 -2.17 -1.45
C TYR A 72 15.97 -2.99 -0.16
N GLY A 73 15.95 -4.33 -0.26
CA GLY A 73 16.09 -5.20 0.91
C GLY A 73 14.80 -5.47 1.67
N ASP A 74 13.63 -5.34 1.02
CA ASP A 74 12.43 -6.11 1.40
C ASP A 74 12.63 -7.56 0.94
N SER A 75 13.61 -8.24 1.54
CA SER A 75 13.52 -9.69 1.68
C SER A 75 12.37 -9.92 2.65
N ASP A 76 11.31 -10.57 2.18
CA ASP A 76 9.98 -10.78 2.80
C ASP A 76 9.93 -10.81 4.34
N SER A 77 10.99 -11.28 5.01
CA SER A 77 11.15 -11.26 6.47
C SER A 77 11.04 -9.90 7.18
N LEU A 78 11.36 -8.76 6.56
CA LEU A 78 11.28 -7.46 7.25
C LEU A 78 9.86 -6.90 7.24
N ALA A 79 9.20 -6.98 6.09
CA ALA A 79 7.79 -6.63 5.94
C ALA A 79 6.91 -7.57 6.78
N GLU A 80 7.16 -8.89 6.76
CA GLU A 80 6.49 -9.87 7.62
C GLU A 80 6.72 -9.58 9.11
N LYS A 81 7.95 -9.23 9.54
CA LYS A 81 8.22 -8.87 10.94
C LYS A 81 7.54 -7.58 11.37
N ILE A 82 7.47 -6.57 10.52
CA ILE A 82 6.74 -5.33 10.81
C ILE A 82 5.23 -5.62 10.88
N LEU A 83 4.72 -6.46 9.98
CA LEU A 83 3.32 -6.91 9.97
C LEU A 83 2.95 -7.72 11.21
N GLU A 84 3.79 -8.67 11.62
CA GLU A 84 3.58 -9.47 12.83
C GLU A 84 3.73 -8.64 14.11
N HIS A 85 4.73 -7.75 14.17
CA HIS A 85 4.92 -6.84 15.30
C HIS A 85 3.70 -5.92 15.50
N ASP A 86 3.14 -5.38 14.42
CA ASP A 86 2.00 -4.47 14.54
C ASP A 86 0.66 -5.18 14.75
N LYS A 87 0.46 -6.37 14.16
CA LYS A 87 -0.70 -7.22 14.49
C LYS A 87 -0.68 -7.64 15.96
N THR A 88 0.49 -8.01 16.49
CA THR A 88 0.62 -8.41 17.91
C THR A 88 0.50 -7.24 18.89
N MET A 89 0.92 -6.04 18.50
CA MET A 89 0.69 -4.81 19.29
C MET A 89 -0.78 -4.40 19.27
N SER A 90 -1.44 -4.41 18.10
CA SER A 90 -2.88 -4.09 17.97
C SER A 90 -3.77 -5.08 18.75
N ASN A 91 -3.42 -6.38 18.74
CA ASN A 91 -4.17 -7.41 19.47
C ASN A 91 -3.99 -7.34 21.00
N ARG A 92 -2.95 -6.68 21.52
CA ARG A 92 -2.80 -6.41 22.96
C ARG A 92 -3.64 -5.24 23.45
N PHE A 93 -3.95 -4.27 22.59
CA PHE A 93 -4.79 -3.13 22.93
C PHE A 93 -6.29 -3.42 22.81
N THR A 94 -6.68 -4.48 22.09
CA THR A 94 -8.08 -4.87 21.87
C THR A 94 -8.62 -5.91 22.85
N ASN A 95 -7.78 -6.47 23.73
CA ASN A 95 -8.18 -7.52 24.68
C ASN A 95 -8.19 -7.07 26.15
N ILE A 96 -8.57 -5.81 26.38
CA ILE A 96 -8.87 -5.22 27.70
C ILE A 96 -10.33 -4.76 27.74
N TYR A 97 -11.25 -5.71 27.52
CA TYR A 97 -12.64 -5.68 28.00
C TYR A 97 -13.14 -7.11 28.17
#